data_AF-A0A1V2Q941-F1
#
_entry.id   AF-A0A1V2Q941-F1
#
_cell.length_a   1.000
_cell.length_b   1.000
_cell.length_c   1.000
_cell.angle_alpha   90.00
_cell.angle_beta   90.00
_cell.angle_gamma   90.00
#
_symmetry.space_group_name_H-M   'P 1'
#
loop_
_entity.id
_entity.type
_entity.pdbx_description
1 polymer ?
#
loop_
_entity_poly.entity_id
_entity_poly.type
_entity_poly.pdbx_seq_one_letter_code
_entity_poly.pdbx_strand_id
1 'polypeptide(L)'
;MLPTTLPPLLSWREFLDAATAPPSINYGSSRRTDVEWHGASWEEAVRLAVDGWPLALEEADVTISQLRDSAGLSHAVTVLEPTWDVTGSEVDIGAYLAGVPECMVDAVPRQVSRRGKVITFLVPSSYSHRIEHSVIINRGLALATLCAAIIDAGHSVEIWSGDAGILHLPKGRQRYCGVARVISAGEPLDVGRLIFAMAHPAMLRRLWFGVWDTQPEEVAAAMYADNYGRPPYTCRATDLPAEITEPYVFPYLTEADRQWDDLPTALSWGRQVFSDLGLIQD
;
A
#
# COMPACT_ATOMS: atom_id res chain seq x y z
N MET A 1 6.16 12.88 -28.86
CA MET A 1 6.84 11.89 -27.99
C MET A 1 5.74 11.32 -27.12
N LEU A 2 5.60 9.98 -27.06
CA LEU A 2 4.54 9.38 -26.26
C LEU A 2 4.77 9.71 -24.78
N PRO A 3 3.77 10.25 -24.05
CA PRO A 3 3.86 10.39 -22.61
C PRO A 3 3.83 8.98 -22.00
N THR A 4 4.97 8.52 -21.50
CA THR A 4 5.07 7.21 -20.84
C THR A 4 5.13 7.33 -19.32
N THR A 5 5.19 8.54 -18.79
CA THR A 5 5.08 8.81 -17.36
C THR A 5 3.78 9.54 -17.11
N LEU A 6 2.89 8.92 -16.33
CA LEU A 6 1.66 9.55 -15.88
C LEU A 6 1.94 10.41 -14.64
N PRO A 7 1.22 11.52 -14.45
CA PRO A 7 1.24 12.22 -13.17
C PRO A 7 0.76 11.27 -12.05
N PRO A 8 1.29 11.41 -10.81
CA PRO A 8 0.80 10.64 -9.67
C PRO A 8 -0.70 10.83 -9.46
N LEU A 9 -1.43 9.72 -9.31
CA LEU A 9 -2.84 9.72 -8.92
C LEU A 9 -2.87 9.81 -7.38
N LEU A 10 -3.27 10.97 -6.87
CA LEU A 10 -3.08 11.36 -5.47
C LEU A 10 -4.16 10.78 -4.55
N SER A 11 -5.16 10.09 -5.08
CA SER A 11 -6.14 9.40 -4.24
C SER A 11 -6.64 8.13 -4.89
N TRP A 12 -7.19 7.25 -4.06
CA TRP A 12 -7.84 6.04 -4.54
C TRP A 12 -8.99 6.37 -5.50
N ARG A 13 -9.76 7.43 -5.22
CA ARG A 13 -10.84 7.88 -6.12
C ARG A 13 -10.31 8.33 -7.47
N GLU A 14 -9.26 9.15 -7.51
CA GLU A 14 -8.63 9.57 -8.77
C GLU A 14 -8.15 8.37 -9.58
N PHE A 15 -7.60 7.36 -8.92
CA PHE A 15 -7.19 6.12 -9.57
C PHE A 15 -8.39 5.35 -10.17
N LEU A 16 -9.48 5.20 -9.41
CA LEU A 16 -10.69 4.53 -9.90
C LEU A 16 -11.33 5.30 -11.06
N ASP A 17 -11.41 6.62 -10.98
CA ASP A 17 -11.95 7.47 -12.05
C ASP A 17 -11.10 7.31 -13.32
N ALA A 18 -9.78 7.31 -13.21
CA ALA A 18 -8.86 7.09 -14.34
C ALA A 18 -8.98 5.67 -14.93
N ALA A 19 -9.10 4.64 -14.09
CA ALA A 19 -9.22 3.25 -14.51
C ALA A 19 -10.56 2.95 -15.18
N THR A 20 -11.65 3.57 -14.71
CA THR A 20 -13.02 3.27 -15.15
C THR A 20 -13.55 4.17 -16.26
N ALA A 21 -12.83 5.26 -16.59
CA ALA A 21 -13.14 6.11 -17.72
C ALA A 21 -13.28 5.30 -19.04
N PRO A 22 -14.03 5.80 -20.04
CA PRO A 22 -14.18 5.12 -21.32
C PRO A 22 -12.81 4.90 -21.98
N PRO A 23 -12.48 3.65 -22.39
CA PRO A 23 -11.20 3.38 -23.00
C PRO A 23 -11.12 4.06 -24.38
N SER A 24 -9.93 4.54 -24.75
CA SER A 24 -9.68 5.14 -26.06
C SER A 24 -9.59 4.10 -27.17
N ILE A 25 -9.34 2.83 -26.81
CA ILE A 25 -9.33 1.67 -27.70
C ILE A 25 -10.41 0.65 -27.30
N ASN A 26 -11.02 -0.02 -28.28
CA ASN A 26 -12.08 -1.01 -28.03
C ASN A 26 -11.56 -2.46 -27.88
N TYR A 27 -10.26 -2.68 -28.02
CA TYR A 27 -9.61 -3.99 -27.94
C TYR A 27 -8.63 -4.12 -26.76
N GLY A 28 -8.64 -3.15 -25.84
CA GLY A 28 -7.87 -3.20 -24.60
C GLY A 28 -8.18 -4.43 -23.75
N SER A 29 -7.20 -4.88 -22.97
CA SER A 29 -7.30 -6.10 -22.18
C SER A 29 -8.09 -5.92 -20.88
N SER A 30 -8.13 -4.70 -20.32
CA SER A 30 -8.77 -4.43 -19.02
C SER A 30 -10.21 -4.91 -18.91
N ARG A 31 -10.97 -4.89 -20.02
CA ARG A 31 -12.40 -5.25 -20.07
C ARG A 31 -12.69 -6.55 -20.82
N ARG A 32 -11.69 -7.41 -21.06
CA ARG A 32 -11.90 -8.71 -21.73
C ARG A 32 -12.62 -9.72 -20.84
N THR A 33 -13.32 -10.67 -21.43
CA THR A 33 -14.19 -11.62 -20.72
C THR A 33 -13.46 -12.79 -20.05
N ASP A 34 -12.14 -12.93 -20.24
CA ASP A 34 -11.35 -13.98 -19.60
C ASP A 34 -11.24 -13.71 -18.09
N VAL A 35 -12.09 -14.34 -17.28
CA VAL A 35 -12.12 -14.09 -15.83
C VAL A 35 -10.94 -14.76 -15.13
N GLU A 36 -10.59 -15.98 -15.52
CA GLU A 36 -9.59 -16.81 -14.85
C GLU A 36 -8.21 -16.15 -14.89
N TRP A 37 -7.77 -15.67 -16.06
CA TRP A 37 -6.48 -14.98 -16.12
C TRP A 37 -6.48 -13.67 -15.35
N HIS A 38 -7.57 -12.91 -15.34
CA HIS A 38 -7.63 -11.63 -14.63
C HIS A 38 -7.85 -11.77 -13.12
N GLY A 39 -8.29 -12.95 -12.65
CA GLY A 39 -8.68 -13.22 -11.25
C GLY A 39 -10.08 -12.74 -10.89
N ALA A 40 -10.68 -11.84 -11.68
CA ALA A 40 -12.05 -11.37 -11.51
C ALA A 40 -12.63 -10.86 -12.84
N SER A 41 -13.96 -10.81 -12.92
CA SER A 41 -14.65 -10.06 -13.97
C SER A 41 -14.38 -8.55 -13.83
N TRP A 42 -14.66 -7.76 -14.87
CA TRP A 42 -14.47 -6.30 -14.80
C TRP A 42 -15.36 -5.68 -13.71
N GLU A 43 -16.65 -6.03 -13.71
CA GLU A 43 -17.64 -5.53 -12.77
C GLU A 43 -17.28 -5.91 -11.33
N GLU A 44 -16.80 -7.14 -11.13
CA GLU A 44 -16.32 -7.60 -9.84
C GLU A 44 -15.04 -6.89 -9.40
N ALA A 45 -14.08 -6.69 -10.29
CA ALA A 45 -12.86 -5.97 -9.95
C ALA A 45 -13.15 -4.53 -9.52
N VAL A 46 -14.08 -3.83 -10.21
CA VAL A 46 -14.53 -2.49 -9.82
C VAL A 46 -15.24 -2.53 -8.47
N ARG A 47 -16.13 -3.51 -8.23
CA ARG A 47 -16.82 -3.69 -6.95
C ARG A 47 -15.82 -3.93 -5.81
N LEU A 48 -14.87 -4.84 -5.98
CA LEU A 48 -13.82 -5.12 -4.99
C LEU A 48 -12.94 -3.89 -4.71
N ALA A 49 -12.72 -3.04 -5.72
CA ALA A 49 -11.97 -1.82 -5.55
C ALA A 49 -12.72 -0.74 -4.75
N VAL A 50 -14.05 -0.70 -4.86
CA VAL A 50 -14.92 0.26 -4.16
C VAL A 50 -15.26 -0.22 -2.75
N ASP A 51 -15.70 -1.47 -2.64
CA ASP A 51 -16.23 -2.05 -1.40
C ASP A 51 -15.14 -2.72 -0.54
N GLY A 52 -13.95 -2.93 -1.13
CA GLY A 52 -12.86 -3.72 -0.55
C GLY A 52 -13.00 -5.21 -0.85
N TRP A 53 -11.92 -5.96 -0.64
CA TRP A 53 -11.89 -7.42 -0.78
C TRP A 53 -11.72 -8.11 0.58
N PRO A 54 -12.80 -8.34 1.33
CA PRO A 54 -12.75 -8.99 2.63
C PRO A 54 -12.48 -10.51 2.55
N LEU A 55 -12.78 -11.14 1.39
CA LEU A 55 -12.82 -12.60 1.22
C LEU A 55 -11.46 -13.30 1.40
N ALA A 56 -10.34 -12.61 1.12
CA ALA A 56 -9.00 -13.21 1.26
C ALA A 56 -8.64 -13.59 2.71
N LEU A 57 -9.31 -13.02 3.71
CA LEU A 57 -9.12 -13.35 5.13
C LEU A 57 -9.88 -14.64 5.51
N GLU A 58 -11.03 -14.88 4.89
CA GLU A 58 -11.83 -16.10 5.10
C GLU A 58 -11.22 -17.31 4.39
N GLU A 59 -10.72 -17.14 3.15
CA GLU A 59 -10.10 -18.24 2.38
C GLU A 59 -8.71 -18.63 2.89
N ALA A 60 -8.00 -17.73 3.56
CA ALA A 60 -6.71 -18.00 4.18
C ALA A 60 -6.82 -18.56 5.61
N ASP A 61 -8.03 -18.63 6.20
CA ASP A 61 -8.25 -18.89 7.64
C ASP A 61 -7.44 -17.94 8.54
N VAL A 62 -7.26 -16.69 8.08
CA VAL A 62 -6.48 -15.67 8.77
C VAL A 62 -7.39 -14.48 9.04
N THR A 63 -7.78 -14.33 10.31
CA THR A 63 -8.52 -13.17 10.81
C THR A 63 -7.63 -11.92 10.91
N ILE A 64 -8.25 -10.75 10.86
CA ILE A 64 -7.57 -9.46 11.10
C ILE A 64 -6.90 -9.46 12.48
N SER A 65 -7.52 -10.09 13.49
CA SER A 65 -6.91 -10.31 14.81
C SER A 65 -5.66 -11.17 14.71
N GLN A 66 -5.69 -12.29 13.97
CA GLN A 66 -4.49 -13.11 13.78
C GLN A 66 -3.39 -12.38 12.99
N LEU A 67 -3.73 -11.50 12.04
CA LEU A 67 -2.72 -10.64 11.41
C LEU A 67 -2.05 -9.70 12.41
N ARG A 68 -2.82 -9.11 13.33
CA ARG A 68 -2.29 -8.28 14.41
C ARG A 68 -1.47 -9.10 15.42
N ASP A 69 -1.99 -10.23 15.87
CA ASP A 69 -1.35 -11.13 16.84
C ASP A 69 -0.08 -11.76 16.27
N SER A 70 -0.10 -12.17 15.00
CA SER A 70 1.06 -12.73 14.29
C SER A 70 2.15 -11.70 14.05
N ALA A 71 1.84 -10.42 14.14
CA ALA A 71 2.87 -9.39 14.15
C ALA A 71 3.51 -9.18 15.53
N GLY A 72 2.97 -9.79 16.59
CA GLY A 72 3.55 -9.75 17.94
C GLY A 72 3.30 -8.44 18.68
N LEU A 73 2.24 -7.70 18.34
CA LEU A 73 2.04 -6.34 18.83
C LEU A 73 0.75 -6.24 19.66
N SER A 74 0.95 -6.01 20.96
CA SER A 74 -0.07 -5.63 21.92
C SER A 74 0.57 -4.70 22.94
N HIS A 75 1.03 -3.53 22.51
CA HIS A 75 1.48 -2.51 23.47
C HIS A 75 1.08 -1.13 22.99
N ALA A 76 -0.14 -0.73 23.37
CA ALA A 76 -0.40 0.67 23.59
C ALA A 76 0.70 1.19 24.55
N VAL A 77 1.40 2.24 24.12
CA VAL A 77 2.52 2.77 24.90
C VAL A 77 1.95 3.65 26.01
N THR A 78 2.13 3.19 27.26
CA THR A 78 1.84 4.00 28.43
C THR A 78 2.86 5.12 28.53
N VAL A 79 2.45 6.36 28.29
CA VAL A 79 3.25 7.55 28.57
C VAL A 79 2.69 8.21 29.82
N LEU A 80 3.59 8.73 30.66
CA LEU A 80 3.21 9.54 31.81
C LEU A 80 2.99 10.97 31.33
N GLU A 81 1.75 11.44 31.34
CA GLU A 81 1.43 12.85 31.07
C GLU A 81 1.33 13.62 32.39
N PRO A 82 1.95 14.81 32.49
CA PRO A 82 1.75 15.68 33.64
C PRO A 82 0.33 16.24 33.63
N THR A 83 -0.39 16.06 34.73
CA THR A 83 -1.68 16.69 34.99
C THR A 83 -1.58 17.59 36.20
N TRP A 84 -2.07 18.82 36.06
CA TRP A 84 -2.10 19.82 37.12
C TRP A 84 -3.40 19.75 37.91
N ASP A 85 -3.28 19.74 39.22
CA ASP A 85 -4.39 19.74 40.18
C ASP A 85 -3.96 20.48 41.46
N VAL A 86 -4.86 20.61 42.44
CA VAL A 86 -4.57 21.18 43.76
C VAL A 86 -3.77 20.22 44.65
N THR A 87 -3.65 18.94 44.27
CA THR A 87 -2.86 17.91 44.95
C THR A 87 -2.02 17.14 43.94
N GLY A 88 -0.82 16.71 44.32
CA GLY A 88 0.07 15.95 43.45
C GLY A 88 1.40 15.61 44.10
N SER A 89 2.22 14.85 43.38
CA SER A 89 3.54 14.36 43.81
C SER A 89 4.67 15.37 43.61
N GLU A 90 4.53 16.29 42.64
CA GLU A 90 5.48 17.35 42.35
C GLU A 90 4.78 18.73 42.33
N VAL A 91 5.56 19.81 42.38
CA VAL A 91 5.04 21.19 42.35
C VAL A 91 5.60 21.96 41.17
N ASP A 92 4.73 22.60 40.39
CA ASP A 92 5.10 23.61 39.41
C ASP A 92 5.31 24.94 40.14
N ILE A 93 6.59 25.25 40.38
CA ILE A 93 7.00 26.44 41.13
C ILE A 93 6.50 27.73 40.45
N GLY A 94 6.42 27.77 39.12
CA GLY A 94 5.96 28.94 38.38
C GLY A 94 4.47 29.19 38.62
N ALA A 95 3.64 28.15 38.50
CA ALA A 95 2.21 28.22 38.76
C ALA A 95 1.91 28.59 40.22
N TYR A 96 2.67 28.01 41.16
CA TYR A 96 2.54 28.32 42.58
C TYR A 96 2.82 29.80 42.89
N LEU A 97 3.93 30.33 42.38
CA LEU A 97 4.31 31.75 42.58
C LEU A 97 3.33 32.73 41.91
N ALA A 98 2.64 32.29 40.85
CA ALA A 98 1.59 33.05 40.20
C ALA A 98 0.23 32.98 40.92
N GLY A 99 0.11 32.20 42.00
CA GLY A 99 -1.12 32.04 42.78
C GLY A 99 -2.17 31.17 42.10
N VAL A 100 -1.77 30.31 41.15
CA VAL A 100 -2.67 29.35 40.50
C VAL A 100 -2.92 28.17 41.46
N PRO A 101 -4.17 27.86 41.83
CA PRO A 101 -4.48 26.75 42.75
C PRO A 101 -4.00 25.39 42.21
N GLU A 102 -4.17 25.14 40.92
CA GLU A 102 -3.75 23.93 40.20
C GLU A 102 -2.24 23.97 39.91
N CYS A 103 -1.42 23.98 40.95
CA CYS A 103 0.04 24.06 40.87
C CYS A 103 0.76 22.75 41.22
N MET A 104 0.03 21.72 41.64
CA MET A 104 0.60 20.41 41.93
C MET A 104 0.49 19.52 40.68
N VAL A 105 1.53 18.74 40.39
CA VAL A 105 1.63 17.90 39.21
C VAL A 105 1.68 16.44 39.62
N ASP A 106 0.87 15.62 38.96
CA ASP A 106 0.98 14.16 38.98
C ASP A 106 1.28 13.62 37.58
N ALA A 107 2.06 12.54 37.55
CA ALA A 107 2.39 11.82 36.33
C ALA A 107 1.37 10.69 36.13
N VAL A 108 0.31 10.96 35.35
CA VAL A 108 -0.77 9.98 35.16
C VAL A 108 -0.47 9.11 33.93
N PRO A 109 -0.52 7.77 34.06
CA PRO A 109 -0.40 6.87 32.93
C PRO A 109 -1.53 7.10 31.92
N ARG A 110 -1.18 7.55 30.73
CA ARG A 110 -2.10 7.67 29.61
C ARG A 110 -1.65 6.79 28.45
N GLN A 111 -2.60 6.08 27.86
CA GLN A 111 -2.39 5.45 26.57
C GLN A 111 -2.37 6.54 25.51
N VAL A 112 -1.18 6.82 24.98
CA VAL A 112 -1.02 7.74 23.86
C VAL A 112 -0.54 6.94 22.66
N SER A 113 -1.16 7.17 21.51
CA SER A 113 -0.46 6.87 20.26
C SER A 113 0.74 7.82 20.23
N ARG A 114 1.95 7.28 20.30
CA ARG A 114 3.13 8.04 19.89
C ARG A 114 2.77 8.69 18.55
N ARG A 115 3.11 9.96 18.34
CA ARG A 115 2.97 10.58 17.01
C ARG A 115 4.03 9.92 16.12
N GLY A 116 3.75 8.69 15.68
CA GLY A 116 4.70 7.87 14.98
C GLY A 116 5.02 8.46 13.62
N LYS A 117 6.17 8.08 13.07
CA LYS A 117 6.56 8.40 11.70
C LYS A 117 5.50 7.90 10.71
N VAL A 118 5.42 8.55 9.56
CA VAL A 118 4.74 8.01 8.38
C VAL A 118 5.74 7.09 7.68
N ILE A 119 5.39 5.81 7.56
CA ILE A 119 6.15 4.83 6.79
C ILE A 119 5.50 4.72 5.41
N THR A 120 6.18 5.23 4.39
CA THR A 120 5.67 5.23 3.02
C THR A 120 6.21 4.04 2.23
N PHE A 121 5.32 3.26 1.64
CA PHE A 121 5.65 2.12 0.78
C PHE A 121 5.26 2.41 -0.67
N LEU A 122 6.18 2.13 -1.60
CA LEU A 122 5.88 2.07 -3.04
C LEU A 122 5.98 0.62 -3.50
N VAL A 123 4.86 0.07 -3.94
CA VAL A 123 4.71 -1.35 -4.25
C VAL A 123 4.46 -1.53 -5.75
N PRO A 124 5.39 -2.14 -6.49
CA PRO A 124 5.14 -2.52 -7.88
C PRO A 124 3.96 -3.49 -7.95
N SER A 125 2.97 -3.10 -8.75
CA SER A 125 1.78 -3.87 -9.09
C SER A 125 1.96 -4.65 -10.38
N SER A 126 2.92 -4.28 -11.23
CA SER A 126 3.28 -5.06 -12.42
C SER A 126 4.18 -6.24 -12.08
N TYR A 127 3.93 -7.36 -12.74
CA TYR A 127 4.67 -8.61 -12.59
C TYR A 127 4.50 -9.49 -13.84
N SER A 128 5.32 -10.53 -13.97
CA SER A 128 5.23 -11.49 -15.09
C SER A 128 3.88 -12.18 -15.11
N HIS A 129 3.29 -12.38 -16.30
CA HIS A 129 2.05 -13.14 -16.46
C HIS A 129 2.15 -14.61 -16.00
N ARG A 130 3.37 -15.12 -15.78
CA ARG A 130 3.65 -16.47 -15.28
C ARG A 130 3.61 -16.59 -13.76
N ILE A 131 3.44 -15.47 -13.05
CA ILE A 131 3.26 -15.50 -11.61
C ILE A 131 1.86 -16.01 -11.30
N GLU A 132 1.81 -17.08 -10.50
CA GLU A 132 0.58 -17.69 -10.00
C GLU A 132 -0.19 -16.73 -9.09
N HIS A 133 -1.51 -16.88 -9.06
CA HIS A 133 -2.38 -16.00 -8.25
C HIS A 133 -2.07 -16.10 -6.76
N SER A 134 -1.80 -17.31 -6.25
CA SER A 134 -1.46 -17.55 -4.85
C SER A 134 -0.23 -16.76 -4.40
N VAL A 135 0.79 -16.63 -5.26
CA VAL A 135 2.03 -15.88 -4.96
C VAL A 135 1.73 -14.39 -4.79
N ILE A 136 0.85 -13.84 -5.65
CA ILE A 136 0.41 -12.43 -5.56
C ILE A 136 -0.37 -12.22 -4.26
N ILE A 137 -1.27 -13.14 -3.95
CA ILE A 137 -2.09 -13.11 -2.73
C ILE A 137 -1.21 -13.14 -1.48
N ASN A 138 -0.29 -14.11 -1.38
CA ASN A 138 0.60 -14.25 -0.23
C ASN A 138 1.47 -12.99 -0.01
N ARG A 139 2.02 -12.42 -1.09
CA ARG A 139 2.80 -11.17 -1.03
C ARG A 139 1.95 -10.01 -0.50
N GLY A 140 0.74 -9.84 -1.01
CA GLY A 140 -0.15 -8.75 -0.58
C GLY A 140 -0.67 -8.94 0.84
N LEU A 141 -0.97 -10.16 1.27
CA LEU A 141 -1.35 -10.48 2.66
C LEU A 141 -0.20 -10.21 3.64
N ALA A 142 1.03 -10.59 3.29
CA ALA A 142 2.20 -10.28 4.12
C ALA A 142 2.42 -8.77 4.26
N LEU A 143 2.23 -8.01 3.18
CA LEU A 143 2.26 -6.55 3.24
C LEU A 143 1.12 -5.97 4.10
N ALA A 144 -0.10 -6.48 3.96
CA ALA A 144 -1.22 -6.04 4.80
C ALA A 144 -0.96 -6.29 6.28
N THR A 145 -0.32 -7.43 6.61
CA THR A 145 0.14 -7.76 7.97
C THR A 145 1.17 -6.76 8.45
N LEU A 146 2.20 -6.48 7.63
CA LEU A 146 3.22 -5.47 7.88
C LEU A 146 2.57 -4.10 8.17
N CYS A 147 1.62 -3.66 7.35
CA CYS A 147 0.94 -2.39 7.56
C CYS A 147 0.13 -2.34 8.86
N ALA A 148 -0.64 -3.39 9.16
CA ALA A 148 -1.45 -3.47 10.37
C ALA A 148 -0.58 -3.36 11.63
N ALA A 149 0.59 -3.96 11.58
CA ALA A 149 1.55 -3.99 12.66
C ALA A 149 2.32 -2.66 12.84
N ILE A 150 2.64 -1.97 11.74
CA ILE A 150 3.20 -0.60 11.81
C ILE A 150 2.20 0.32 12.53
N ILE A 151 0.90 0.18 12.20
CA ILE A 151 -0.17 0.96 12.83
C ILE A 151 -0.32 0.62 14.31
N ASP A 152 -0.28 -0.66 14.68
CA ASP A 152 -0.37 -1.07 16.08
C ASP A 152 0.81 -0.56 16.92
N ALA A 153 2.01 -0.50 16.31
CA ALA A 153 3.19 0.14 16.91
C ALA A 153 3.09 1.68 17.03
N GLY A 154 1.96 2.29 16.65
CA GLY A 154 1.69 3.72 16.78
C GLY A 154 2.22 4.57 15.61
N HIS A 155 2.57 3.96 14.48
CA HIS A 155 3.00 4.65 13.26
C HIS A 155 1.86 4.79 12.25
N SER A 156 1.99 5.73 11.31
CA SER A 156 1.10 5.83 10.16
C SER A 156 1.72 5.12 8.96
N VAL A 157 0.91 4.52 8.11
CA VAL A 157 1.35 3.98 6.81
C VAL A 157 0.80 4.82 5.68
N GLU A 158 1.60 5.01 4.63
CA GLU A 158 1.16 5.52 3.35
C GLU A 158 1.53 4.52 2.26
N ILE A 159 0.56 4.09 1.44
CA ILE A 159 0.72 3.02 0.47
C ILE A 159 0.48 3.54 -0.93
N TRP A 160 1.49 3.35 -1.79
CA TRP A 160 1.43 3.64 -3.21
C TRP A 160 1.53 2.35 -4.01
N SER A 161 0.63 2.18 -4.95
CA SER A 161 0.70 1.18 -6.01
C SER A 161 1.40 1.80 -7.22
N GLY A 162 2.38 1.11 -7.80
CA GLY A 162 3.08 1.57 -9.00
C GLY A 162 2.98 0.56 -10.14
N ASP A 163 2.66 1.04 -11.34
CA ASP A 163 2.78 0.26 -12.57
C ASP A 163 3.87 0.88 -13.45
N ALA A 164 4.97 0.16 -13.63
CA ALA A 164 6.12 0.62 -14.38
C ALA A 164 6.77 -0.53 -15.13
N GLY A 165 7.43 -0.22 -16.25
CA GLY A 165 8.12 -1.21 -17.06
C GLY A 165 8.74 -0.61 -18.31
N ILE A 166 9.04 -1.45 -19.29
CA ILE A 166 9.63 -1.03 -20.56
C ILE A 166 8.63 -1.28 -21.69
N LEU A 167 8.43 -0.26 -22.53
CA LEU A 167 7.78 -0.37 -23.83
C LEU A 167 8.80 -0.51 -24.94
N HIS A 168 8.56 -1.48 -25.83
CA HIS A 168 9.31 -1.71 -27.05
C HIS A 168 8.63 -1.00 -28.21
N LEU A 169 8.99 0.26 -28.41
CA LEU A 169 8.46 1.08 -29.49
C LEU A 169 9.31 0.94 -30.76
N PRO A 170 8.77 1.26 -31.95
CA PRO A 170 9.54 1.22 -33.19
C PRO A 170 10.83 2.05 -33.17
N LYS A 171 10.86 3.13 -32.36
CA LYS A 171 12.01 4.04 -32.22
C LYS A 171 12.94 3.70 -31.05
N GLY A 172 12.73 2.55 -30.40
CA GLY A 172 13.56 2.09 -29.28
C GLY A 172 12.75 1.75 -28.04
N ARG A 173 13.47 1.55 -26.93
CA ARG A 173 12.86 1.21 -25.64
C ARG A 173 12.57 2.47 -24.84
N GLN A 174 11.39 2.57 -24.24
CA GLN A 174 11.00 3.68 -23.38
C GLN A 174 10.45 3.14 -22.06
N ARG A 175 10.92 3.69 -20.93
CA ARG A 175 10.34 3.35 -19.63
C ARG A 175 8.97 4.02 -19.51
N TYR A 176 7.98 3.27 -19.04
CA TYR A 176 6.72 3.83 -18.60
C TYR A 176 6.57 3.73 -17.08
N CYS A 177 5.78 4.63 -16.50
CA CYS A 177 5.36 4.54 -15.10
C CYS A 177 4.06 5.31 -14.84
N GLY A 178 3.26 4.77 -13.92
CA GLY A 178 2.18 5.46 -13.23
C GLY A 178 2.17 5.01 -11.77
N VAL A 179 1.80 5.91 -10.85
CA VAL A 179 1.66 5.59 -9.43
C VAL A 179 0.32 6.10 -8.91
N ALA A 180 -0.27 5.36 -7.98
CA ALA A 180 -1.55 5.67 -7.37
C ALA A 180 -1.48 5.51 -5.85
N ARG A 181 -1.93 6.53 -5.12
CA ARG A 181 -2.04 6.46 -3.66
C ARG A 181 -3.26 5.63 -3.27
N VAL A 182 -2.99 4.48 -2.66
CA VAL A 182 -4.01 3.51 -2.21
C VAL A 182 -4.48 3.87 -0.80
N ILE A 183 -3.51 4.11 0.09
CA ILE A 183 -3.73 4.52 1.48
C ILE A 183 -2.93 5.79 1.75
N SER A 184 -3.59 6.82 2.29
CA SER A 184 -2.98 8.09 2.67
C SER A 184 -2.47 8.06 4.11
N ALA A 185 -1.39 8.78 4.39
CA ALA A 185 -0.92 8.95 5.76
C ALA A 185 -2.03 9.51 6.68
N GLY A 186 -2.34 8.78 7.75
CA GLY A 186 -3.30 9.20 8.78
C GLY A 186 -4.77 8.96 8.46
N GLU A 187 -5.11 8.34 7.31
CA GLU A 187 -6.47 7.81 7.13
C GLU A 187 -6.63 6.47 7.87
N PRO A 188 -7.84 6.11 8.35
CA PRO A 188 -8.10 4.79 8.90
C PRO A 188 -7.73 3.69 7.90
N LEU A 189 -7.06 2.63 8.37
CA LEU A 189 -6.64 1.53 7.51
C LEU A 189 -7.86 0.78 6.95
N ASP A 190 -8.15 0.99 5.67
CA ASP A 190 -9.08 0.20 4.89
C ASP A 190 -8.39 -1.09 4.43
N VAL A 191 -8.49 -2.13 5.26
CA VAL A 191 -7.85 -3.44 5.02
C VAL A 191 -8.37 -4.08 3.74
N GLY A 192 -9.68 -3.97 3.46
CA GLY A 192 -10.29 -4.55 2.26
C GLY A 192 -9.72 -3.93 0.99
N ARG A 193 -9.57 -2.59 0.96
CA ARG A 193 -8.91 -1.87 -0.14
C ARG A 193 -7.44 -2.24 -0.25
N LEU A 194 -6.71 -2.29 0.87
CA LEU A 194 -5.29 -2.63 0.86
C LEU A 194 -5.05 -4.04 0.29
N ILE A 195 -5.82 -5.02 0.76
CA ILE A 195 -5.74 -6.40 0.30
C ILE A 195 -6.09 -6.47 -1.18
N PHE A 196 -7.18 -5.84 -1.63
CA PHE A 196 -7.49 -5.82 -3.06
C PHE A 196 -6.34 -5.24 -3.89
N ALA A 197 -5.83 -4.07 -3.51
CA ALA A 197 -4.79 -3.38 -4.26
C ALA A 197 -3.44 -4.15 -4.27
N MET A 198 -3.13 -4.91 -3.22
CA MET A 198 -1.81 -5.54 -3.07
C MET A 198 -1.79 -7.05 -3.33
N ALA A 199 -2.91 -7.74 -3.13
CA ALA A 199 -3.01 -9.20 -3.21
C ALA A 199 -3.87 -9.69 -4.38
N HIS A 200 -4.72 -8.85 -5.01
CA HIS A 200 -5.61 -9.33 -6.06
C HIS A 200 -5.03 -9.12 -7.48
N PRO A 201 -4.97 -10.16 -8.33
CA PRO A 201 -4.43 -10.02 -9.69
C PRO A 201 -5.16 -9.00 -10.56
N ALA A 202 -6.47 -8.83 -10.32
CA ALA A 202 -7.30 -7.83 -11.00
C ALA A 202 -6.84 -6.39 -10.77
N MET A 203 -6.11 -6.07 -9.70
CA MET A 203 -5.54 -4.72 -9.53
C MET A 203 -4.67 -4.34 -10.73
N LEU A 204 -3.75 -5.22 -11.14
CA LEU A 204 -2.93 -5.02 -12.33
C LEU A 204 -3.77 -5.18 -13.60
N ARG A 205 -4.35 -6.38 -13.75
CA ARG A 205 -4.86 -6.87 -15.04
C ARG A 205 -6.15 -6.16 -15.46
N ARG A 206 -6.91 -5.62 -14.50
CA ARG A 206 -8.14 -4.84 -14.77
C ARG A 206 -7.89 -3.34 -14.58
N LEU A 207 -7.47 -2.90 -13.40
CA LEU A 207 -7.48 -1.48 -13.09
C LEU A 207 -6.29 -0.73 -13.68
N TRP A 208 -5.06 -1.18 -13.47
CA TRP A 208 -3.89 -0.55 -14.12
C TRP A 208 -3.96 -0.64 -15.64
N PHE A 209 -4.34 -1.79 -16.19
CA PHE A 209 -4.60 -1.90 -17.63
C PHE A 209 -5.71 -0.94 -18.07
N GLY A 210 -6.73 -0.75 -17.24
CA GLY A 210 -7.80 0.23 -17.48
C GLY A 210 -7.25 1.65 -17.56
N VAL A 211 -6.39 2.05 -16.62
CA VAL A 211 -5.71 3.36 -16.66
C VAL A 211 -4.94 3.56 -17.96
N TRP A 212 -4.28 2.51 -18.47
CA TRP A 212 -3.54 2.59 -19.73
C TRP A 212 -4.44 2.56 -20.96
N ASP A 213 -5.54 1.81 -20.92
CA ASP A 213 -6.54 1.74 -21.98
C ASP A 213 -7.31 3.07 -22.15
N THR A 214 -7.34 3.95 -21.13
CA THR A 214 -7.97 5.28 -21.18
C THR A 214 -7.03 6.40 -21.62
N GLN A 215 -5.73 6.13 -21.75
CA GLN A 215 -4.77 7.11 -22.28
C GLN A 215 -5.08 7.46 -23.74
N PRO A 216 -4.51 8.53 -24.31
CA PRO A 216 -4.68 8.85 -25.73
C PRO A 216 -4.45 7.62 -26.62
N GLU A 217 -5.23 7.48 -27.69
CA GLU A 217 -5.31 6.26 -28.51
C GLU A 217 -3.93 5.72 -28.92
N GLU A 218 -2.99 6.59 -29.30
CA GLU A 218 -1.61 6.21 -29.66
C GLU A 218 -0.85 5.54 -28.50
N VAL A 219 -1.04 6.02 -27.27
CA VAL A 219 -0.43 5.47 -26.05
C VAL A 219 -1.08 4.14 -25.70
N ALA A 220 -2.42 4.09 -25.65
CA ALA A 220 -3.16 2.87 -25.32
C ALA A 220 -2.86 1.74 -26.32
N ALA A 221 -2.83 2.04 -27.62
CA ALA A 221 -2.46 1.09 -28.66
C ALA A 221 -1.02 0.59 -28.50
N ALA A 222 -0.07 1.46 -28.13
CA ALA A 222 1.31 1.06 -27.87
C ALA A 222 1.45 0.17 -26.62
N MET A 223 0.72 0.48 -25.54
CA MET A 223 0.66 -0.37 -24.34
C MET A 223 0.13 -1.75 -24.71
N TYR A 224 -1.01 -1.83 -25.40
CA TYR A 224 -1.60 -3.09 -25.85
C TYR A 224 -0.63 -3.90 -26.73
N ALA A 225 0.00 -3.26 -27.71
CA ALA A 225 0.93 -3.91 -28.64
C ALA A 225 2.14 -4.55 -27.93
N ASP A 226 2.62 -3.95 -26.83
CA ASP A 226 3.69 -4.54 -26.01
C ASP A 226 3.18 -5.33 -24.80
N ASN A 227 1.91 -5.76 -24.81
CA ASN A 227 1.27 -6.54 -23.75
C ASN A 227 1.34 -5.86 -22.37
N TYR A 228 1.10 -4.55 -22.34
CA TYR A 228 1.16 -3.70 -21.14
C TYR A 228 2.52 -3.69 -20.47
N GLY A 229 3.58 -3.85 -21.29
CA GLY A 229 4.95 -3.63 -20.86
C GLY A 229 5.74 -4.88 -20.52
N ARG A 230 7.06 -4.70 -20.50
CA ARG A 230 8.06 -5.76 -20.28
C ARG A 230 8.93 -5.45 -19.05
N PRO A 231 9.51 -6.50 -18.42
CA PRO A 231 10.46 -6.29 -17.33
C PRO A 231 11.70 -5.51 -17.78
N PRO A 232 12.40 -4.84 -16.84
CA PRO A 232 12.15 -4.86 -15.39
C PRO A 232 10.98 -3.94 -15.01
N TYR A 233 10.08 -4.42 -14.14
CA TYR A 233 8.91 -3.68 -13.66
C TYR A 233 9.22 -2.77 -12.48
N THR A 234 10.41 -2.15 -12.51
CA THR A 234 10.97 -1.44 -11.36
C THR A 234 10.34 -0.06 -11.19
N CYS A 235 9.67 0.11 -10.05
CA CYS A 235 9.32 1.43 -9.53
C CYS A 235 10.55 2.10 -8.90
N ARG A 236 10.56 3.44 -8.86
CA ARG A 236 11.64 4.26 -8.34
C ARG A 236 11.06 5.28 -7.36
N ALA A 237 11.84 5.67 -6.34
CA ALA A 237 11.43 6.74 -5.44
C ALA A 237 11.08 8.04 -6.19
N THR A 238 11.78 8.32 -7.31
CA THR A 238 11.52 9.47 -8.18
C THR A 238 10.19 9.40 -8.96
N ASP A 239 9.48 8.28 -8.93
CA ASP A 239 8.13 8.18 -9.53
C ASP A 239 7.05 8.77 -8.62
N LEU A 240 7.36 8.96 -7.33
CA LEU A 240 6.47 9.55 -6.34
C LEU A 240 6.53 11.09 -6.34
N PRO A 241 5.52 11.75 -5.74
CA PRO A 241 5.59 13.17 -5.44
C PRO A 241 6.88 13.56 -4.70
N ALA A 242 7.43 14.73 -5.03
CA ALA A 242 8.75 15.17 -4.56
C ALA A 242 8.82 15.40 -3.03
N GLU A 243 7.68 15.61 -2.38
CA GLU A 243 7.53 15.70 -0.93
C GLU A 243 7.78 14.37 -0.20
N ILE A 244 7.74 13.23 -0.90
CA ILE A 244 8.05 11.91 -0.34
C ILE A 244 9.54 11.63 -0.52
N THR A 245 10.31 11.80 0.56
CA THR A 245 11.77 11.79 0.50
C THR A 245 12.41 10.44 0.81
N GLU A 246 11.76 9.61 1.63
CA GLU A 246 12.32 8.32 2.10
C GLU A 246 11.30 7.17 1.97
N PRO A 247 10.77 6.88 0.76
CA PRO A 247 9.88 5.75 0.58
C PRO A 247 10.66 4.43 0.60
N TYR A 248 10.09 3.40 1.22
CA TYR A 248 10.55 2.04 1.02
C TYR A 248 9.97 1.51 -0.30
N VAL A 249 10.82 1.35 -1.31
CA VAL A 249 10.42 0.85 -2.64
C VAL A 249 10.60 -0.66 -2.70
N PHE A 250 9.49 -1.39 -2.84
CA PHE A 250 9.53 -2.83 -2.95
C PHE A 250 10.18 -3.29 -4.26
N PRO A 251 10.90 -4.42 -4.26
CA PRO A 251 11.25 -5.09 -5.51
C PRO A 251 9.96 -5.52 -6.23
N TYR A 252 10.02 -5.53 -7.56
CA TYR A 252 8.95 -6.11 -8.37
C TYR A 252 8.99 -7.63 -8.28
N LEU A 253 7.83 -8.27 -8.41
CA LEU A 253 7.70 -9.71 -8.23
C LEU A 253 8.24 -10.46 -9.45
N THR A 254 9.11 -11.43 -9.20
CA THR A 254 9.75 -12.30 -10.20
C THR A 254 9.46 -13.77 -9.93
N GLU A 255 9.60 -14.60 -10.95
CA GLU A 255 9.44 -16.07 -10.85
C GLU A 255 10.50 -16.74 -9.93
N ALA A 256 11.54 -15.99 -9.55
CA ALA A 256 12.59 -16.47 -8.65
C ALA A 256 12.30 -16.18 -7.17
N ASP A 257 11.27 -15.37 -6.86
CA ASP A 257 10.95 -14.95 -5.49
C ASP A 257 10.15 -16.02 -4.74
N ARG A 258 10.87 -17.04 -4.26
CA ARG A 258 10.31 -18.20 -3.54
C ARG A 258 9.70 -17.86 -2.18
N GLN A 259 10.04 -16.71 -1.60
CA GLN A 259 9.53 -16.29 -0.29
C GLN A 259 8.01 -16.04 -0.28
N TRP A 260 7.37 -15.95 -1.44
CA TRP A 260 5.94 -15.73 -1.60
C TRP A 260 5.16 -17.01 -1.96
N ASP A 261 5.85 -18.15 -2.12
CA ASP A 261 5.23 -19.41 -2.54
C ASP A 261 4.21 -19.91 -1.49
N ASP A 262 4.40 -19.57 -0.20
CA ASP A 262 3.49 -19.86 0.90
C ASP A 262 3.35 -18.68 1.88
N LEU A 263 2.21 -18.61 2.57
CA LEU A 263 1.89 -17.52 3.48
C LEU A 263 2.83 -17.46 4.71
N PRO A 264 3.18 -18.56 5.40
CA PRO A 264 4.15 -18.52 6.50
C PRO A 264 5.49 -17.90 6.13
N THR A 265 6.07 -18.28 4.98
CA THR A 265 7.33 -17.71 4.48
C THR A 265 7.18 -16.23 4.14
N ALA A 266 6.05 -15.85 3.52
CA ALA A 266 5.75 -14.45 3.20
C ALA A 266 5.64 -13.59 4.47
N LEU A 267 4.98 -14.09 5.51
CA LEU A 267 4.88 -13.42 6.82
C LEU A 267 6.25 -13.30 7.51
N SER A 268 7.08 -14.35 7.44
CA SER A 268 8.45 -14.29 7.95
C SER A 268 9.28 -13.22 7.25
N TRP A 269 9.11 -13.04 5.94
CA TRP A 269 9.74 -11.95 5.20
C TRP A 269 9.23 -10.58 5.68
N GLY A 270 7.92 -10.42 5.89
CA GLY A 270 7.34 -9.18 6.42
C GLY A 270 7.94 -8.78 7.77
N ARG A 271 8.19 -9.76 8.65
CA ARG A 271 8.90 -9.54 9.93
C ARG A 271 10.36 -9.11 9.76
N GLN A 272 11.07 -9.65 8.77
CA GLN A 272 12.43 -9.19 8.49
C GLN A 272 12.44 -7.72 8.06
N VAL A 273 11.49 -7.31 7.21
CA VAL A 273 11.36 -5.90 6.79
C VAL A 273 11.08 -4.98 7.98
N PHE A 274 10.30 -5.41 8.97
CA PHE A 274 10.14 -4.66 10.22
C PHE A 274 11.45 -4.40 10.95
N SER A 275 12.31 -5.41 11.04
CA SER A 275 13.63 -5.32 11.65
C SER A 275 14.52 -4.36 10.86
N ASP A 276 14.54 -4.49 9.52
CA ASP A 276 15.34 -3.65 8.63
C ASP A 276 14.92 -2.16 8.69
N LEU A 277 13.63 -1.89 8.93
CA LEU A 277 13.10 -0.54 9.14
C LEU A 277 13.37 0.01 10.56
N GLY A 278 13.97 -0.80 11.45
CA GLY A 278 14.28 -0.41 12.83
C GLY A 278 13.04 -0.20 13.70
N LEU A 279 11.92 -0.84 13.35
CA LEU A 279 10.63 -0.70 14.05
C LEU A 279 10.47 -1.68 15.21
N ILE A 280 11.28 -2.74 15.23
CA ILE A 280 11.42 -3.69 16.34
C ILE A 280 12.89 -3.73 16.76
N GLN A 281 13.15 -3.81 18.07
CA GLN A 281 14.46 -4.12 18.62
C GLN A 281 14.43 -5.57 19.12
N ASP A 282 15.46 -6.34 18.79
CA ASP A 282 15.67 -7.71 19.29
C ASP A 282 15.80 -7.75 20.83
#